data_AF-A0A3P6V115-F1
#
_entry.id   AF-A0A3P6V115-F1
#
_cell.length_a   1.000
_cell.length_b   1.000
_cell.length_c   1.000
_cell.angle_alpha   90.00
_cell.angle_beta   90.00
_cell.angle_gamma   90.00
#
_symmetry.space_group_name_H-M   'P 1'
#
loop_
_entity.id
_entity.type
_entity.pdbx_description
1 polymer ?
#
loop_
_entity_poly.entity_id
_entity_poly.type
_entity_poly.pdbx_seq_one_letter_code
_entity_poly.pdbx_strand_id
1 'polypeptide(L)'
;MQGEEEAESEFIMEFGQPLTDGSTAVQSGLHWRTLLSRYKFALRQANSTDQFLRDVLGDNRQNFERLSLPEAEFDNLIENLMEKMNSQGHTCNPALSQLYTDVGRLRRERHNFELDFQKNFNERMTEFLKSDANIRNFVNEELEKLSIFVRKCTDCQKALLAKLGPMSACVREINDVEETQLSDLLFAAETYKQLQYDLKQGNMFYEMVLRILRHFSLTLTQVEENRAENIDNAAFAAFVNLLDELLDDSPDDPPAGTDALSFHLNRKSNQS
;
A
#
# COMPACT_ATOMS: atom_id res chain seq x y z
N MET A 1 -30.24 0.35 20.54
CA MET A 1 -30.52 -1.09 20.76
C MET A 1 -30.30 -1.91 19.48
N GLN A 2 -31.16 -1.90 18.46
CA GLN A 2 -31.03 -2.85 17.33
C GLN A 2 -29.81 -2.62 16.40
N GLY A 3 -29.39 -1.36 16.18
CA GLY A 3 -28.18 -1.06 15.40
C GLY A 3 -26.87 -1.09 16.20
N GLU A 4 -26.94 -1.16 17.53
CA GLU A 4 -25.77 -1.26 18.42
C GLU A 4 -25.32 -2.71 18.57
N GLU A 5 -26.27 -3.63 18.76
CA GLU A 5 -25.98 -5.08 18.81
C GLU A 5 -25.40 -5.57 17.48
N GLU A 6 -25.85 -5.04 16.33
CA GLU A 6 -25.31 -5.37 15.02
C GLU A 6 -23.87 -4.86 14.84
N ALA A 7 -23.58 -3.61 15.23
CA ALA A 7 -22.24 -3.03 15.12
C ALA A 7 -21.23 -3.68 16.09
N GLU A 8 -21.68 -4.06 17.29
CA GLU A 8 -20.88 -4.78 18.28
C GLU A 8 -20.65 -6.24 17.85
N SER A 9 -21.66 -6.91 17.30
CA SER A 9 -21.54 -8.28 16.76
C SER A 9 -20.61 -8.34 15.53
N GLU A 10 -20.70 -7.36 14.62
CA GLU A 10 -19.82 -7.23 13.45
C GLU A 10 -18.36 -7.01 13.88
N PHE A 11 -18.14 -6.15 14.88
CA PHE A 11 -16.80 -5.88 15.42
C PHE A 11 -16.20 -7.09 16.14
N ILE A 12 -16.98 -7.78 16.97
CA ILE A 12 -16.54 -8.98 17.69
C ILE A 12 -16.19 -10.11 16.72
N MET A 13 -16.94 -10.28 15.63
CA MET A 13 -16.61 -11.25 14.58
C MET A 13 -15.29 -10.93 13.87
N GLU A 14 -15.01 -9.65 13.61
CA GLU A 14 -13.89 -9.23 12.77
C GLU A 14 -12.59 -9.01 13.57
N PHE A 15 -12.69 -8.57 14.82
CA PHE A 15 -11.55 -8.17 15.66
C PHE A 15 -11.41 -8.99 16.95
N GLY A 16 -12.35 -9.91 17.21
CA GLY A 16 -12.40 -10.75 18.41
C GLY A 16 -13.12 -10.08 19.59
N GLN A 17 -13.45 -10.88 20.61
CA GLN A 17 -14.06 -10.35 21.83
C GLN A 17 -13.04 -9.50 22.61
N PRO A 18 -13.43 -8.31 23.09
CA PRO A 18 -12.73 -7.65 24.19
C PRO A 18 -12.67 -8.62 25.38
N LEU A 19 -11.55 -8.62 26.13
CA LEU A 19 -11.37 -9.46 27.32
C LEU A 19 -12.47 -9.17 28.36
N THR A 20 -13.55 -9.97 28.36
CA THR A 20 -14.69 -9.79 29.27
C THR A 20 -14.60 -10.60 30.57
N ASP A 21 -13.60 -11.46 30.73
CA ASP A 21 -13.55 -12.36 31.90
C ASP A 21 -12.55 -11.87 32.94
N GLY A 22 -13.05 -11.07 33.90
CA GLY A 22 -12.36 -10.80 35.18
C GLY A 22 -11.24 -9.75 35.17
N SER A 23 -11.05 -9.01 34.08
CA SER A 23 -10.04 -7.95 34.03
C SER A 23 -10.49 -6.73 34.83
N THR A 24 -9.69 -6.30 35.80
CA THR A 24 -9.92 -5.01 36.50
C THR A 24 -10.06 -3.89 35.45
N ALA A 25 -10.88 -2.87 35.70
CA ALA A 25 -11.07 -1.76 34.75
C ALA A 25 -9.78 -1.04 34.31
N VAL A 26 -8.69 -1.21 35.07
CA VAL A 26 -7.34 -0.75 34.71
C VAL A 26 -6.77 -1.53 33.51
N GLN A 27 -7.04 -2.83 33.40
CA GLN A 27 -6.61 -3.69 32.28
C GLN A 27 -7.42 -3.44 31.02
N SER A 28 -8.74 -3.22 31.13
CA SER A 28 -9.55 -2.80 29.98
C SER A 28 -9.15 -1.40 29.50
N GLY A 29 -8.92 -0.45 30.42
CA GLY A 29 -8.41 0.89 30.08
C GLY A 29 -7.04 0.86 29.40
N LEU A 30 -6.11 0.01 29.86
CA LEU A 30 -4.79 -0.15 29.24
C LEU A 30 -4.86 -0.77 27.84
N HIS A 31 -5.76 -1.73 27.63
CA HIS A 31 -6.03 -2.30 26.30
C HIS A 31 -6.49 -1.21 25.32
N TRP A 32 -7.44 -0.38 25.73
CA TRP A 32 -7.94 0.73 24.92
C TRP A 32 -6.88 1.81 24.66
N ARG A 33 -6.04 2.17 25.65
CA ARG A 33 -4.86 3.05 25.43
C ARG A 33 -3.94 2.53 24.35
N THR A 34 -3.63 1.23 24.41
CA THR A 34 -2.71 0.58 23.48
C THR A 34 -3.28 0.57 22.07
N LEU A 35 -4.58 0.25 21.95
CA LEU A 35 -5.28 0.21 20.67
C LEU A 35 -5.37 1.61 20.03
N LEU A 36 -5.78 2.63 20.80
CA LEU A 36 -5.82 4.03 20.34
C LEU A 36 -4.45 4.55 19.93
N SER A 37 -3.40 4.31 20.73
CA SER A 37 -2.03 4.74 20.41
C SER A 37 -1.53 4.11 19.10
N ARG A 38 -1.81 2.82 18.89
CA ARG A 38 -1.48 2.11 17.64
C ARG A 38 -2.18 2.72 16.43
N TYR A 39 -3.47 3.05 16.53
CA TYR A 39 -4.20 3.68 15.42
C TYR A 39 -3.81 5.14 15.20
N LYS A 40 -3.48 5.89 16.25
CA LYS A 40 -2.90 7.24 16.13
C LYS A 40 -1.59 7.22 15.35
N PHE A 41 -0.72 6.24 15.63
CA PHE A 41 0.50 6.04 14.85
C PHE A 41 0.20 5.65 13.39
N ALA A 42 -0.72 4.71 13.16
CA ALA A 42 -1.11 4.29 11.82
C ALA A 42 -1.70 5.45 10.99
N LEU A 43 -2.49 6.34 11.61
CA LEU A 43 -3.03 7.54 10.97
C LEU A 43 -1.93 8.55 10.60
N ARG A 44 -0.91 8.74 11.45
CA ARG A 44 0.25 9.58 11.11
C ARG A 44 0.99 9.02 9.89
N GLN A 45 1.17 7.70 9.82
CA GLN A 45 1.77 7.05 8.67
C GLN A 45 0.91 7.21 7.41
N ALA A 46 -0.41 7.01 7.54
CA ALA A 46 -1.35 7.19 6.44
C ALA A 46 -1.32 8.62 5.88
N ASN A 47 -1.24 9.64 6.74
CA ASN A 47 -1.08 11.04 6.29
C ASN A 47 0.18 11.25 5.45
N SER A 48 1.31 10.63 5.83
CA SER A 48 2.54 10.72 5.04
C SER A 48 2.39 10.03 3.68
N THR A 49 1.71 8.88 3.64
CA THR A 49 1.42 8.18 2.39
C THR A 49 0.49 8.99 1.50
N ASP A 50 -0.56 9.59 2.07
CA ASP A 50 -1.51 10.44 1.33
C ASP A 50 -0.81 11.64 0.69
N GLN A 51 0.12 12.26 1.41
CA GLN A 51 0.93 13.35 0.85
C GLN A 51 1.76 12.87 -0.34
N PHE A 52 2.47 11.74 -0.18
CA PHE A 52 3.24 11.14 -1.27
C PHE A 52 2.37 10.83 -2.49
N LEU A 53 1.18 10.24 -2.30
CA LEU A 53 0.27 9.94 -3.41
C LEU A 53 -0.22 11.20 -4.12
N ARG A 54 -0.48 12.29 -3.37
CA ARG A 54 -0.83 13.59 -3.95
C ARG A 54 0.31 14.20 -4.76
N ASP A 55 1.54 14.07 -4.28
CA ASP A 55 2.72 14.56 -4.98
C ASP A 55 2.92 13.80 -6.30
N VAL A 56 2.84 12.46 -6.27
CA VAL A 56 2.91 11.60 -7.46
C VAL A 56 1.81 11.94 -8.47
N LEU A 57 0.58 12.17 -8.00
CA LEU A 57 -0.53 12.62 -8.84
C LEU A 57 -0.24 13.99 -9.49
N GLY A 58 0.30 14.93 -8.71
CA GLY A 58 0.67 16.27 -9.17
C GLY A 58 1.75 16.23 -10.25
N ASP A 59 2.83 15.49 -10.00
CA ASP A 59 3.99 15.36 -10.90
C ASP A 59 3.60 14.73 -12.25
N ASN A 60 2.61 13.84 -12.27
CA ASN A 60 2.16 13.13 -13.47
C ASN A 60 0.93 13.74 -14.14
N ARG A 61 0.36 14.82 -13.58
CA ARG A 61 -0.93 15.36 -14.00
C ARG A 61 -1.04 15.65 -15.50
N GLN A 62 -0.03 16.32 -16.07
CA GLN A 62 -0.02 16.66 -17.49
C GLN A 62 -0.01 15.42 -18.38
N ASN A 63 0.72 14.38 -17.98
CA ASN A 63 0.76 13.12 -18.73
C ASN A 63 -0.57 12.35 -18.60
N PHE A 64 -1.24 12.42 -17.44
CA PHE A 64 -2.60 11.86 -17.31
C PHE A 64 -3.60 12.58 -18.20
N GLU A 65 -3.53 13.90 -18.30
CA GLU A 65 -4.38 14.69 -19.20
C GLU A 65 -4.15 14.27 -20.67
N ARG A 66 -2.89 14.05 -21.07
CA ARG A 66 -2.55 13.54 -22.42
C ARG A 66 -3.04 12.11 -22.66
N LEU A 67 -2.91 11.23 -21.67
CA LEU A 67 -3.41 9.84 -21.75
C LEU A 67 -4.95 9.76 -21.77
N SER A 68 -5.63 10.82 -21.35
CA SER A 68 -7.10 10.91 -21.29
C SER A 68 -7.70 11.60 -22.52
N LEU A 69 -6.90 11.93 -23.53
CA LEU A 69 -7.39 12.47 -24.79
C LEU A 69 -8.36 11.49 -25.47
N PRO A 70 -9.32 11.99 -26.27
CA PRO A 70 -10.13 11.13 -27.13
C PRO A 70 -9.24 10.23 -28.00
N GLU A 71 -9.68 8.99 -28.25
CA GLU A 71 -8.90 7.97 -28.97
C GLU A 71 -8.26 8.51 -30.26
N ALA A 72 -9.04 9.19 -31.10
CA ALA A 72 -8.53 9.78 -32.34
C ALA A 72 -7.47 10.88 -32.10
N GLU A 73 -7.57 11.67 -31.05
CA GLU A 73 -6.58 12.71 -30.71
C GLU A 73 -5.31 12.09 -30.11
N PHE A 74 -5.47 11.04 -29.31
CA PHE A 74 -4.36 10.28 -28.75
C PHE A 74 -3.59 9.53 -29.85
N ASP A 75 -4.30 8.87 -30.75
CA ASP A 75 -3.69 8.16 -31.89
C ASP A 75 -2.89 9.13 -32.77
N ASN A 76 -3.48 10.29 -33.10
CA ASN A 76 -2.77 11.35 -33.82
C ASN A 76 -1.52 11.83 -33.05
N LEU A 77 -1.59 11.97 -31.72
CA LEU A 77 -0.43 12.34 -30.91
C LEU A 77 0.68 11.29 -31.02
N ILE A 78 0.34 10.00 -30.91
CA ILE A 78 1.30 8.90 -30.99
C ILE A 78 1.88 8.78 -32.40
N GLU A 79 1.07 8.84 -33.44
CA GLU A 79 1.53 8.82 -34.84
C GLU A 79 2.52 9.96 -35.10
N ASN A 80 2.22 11.19 -34.67
CA ASN A 80 3.12 12.33 -34.80
C ASN A 80 4.46 12.14 -34.08
N LEU A 81 4.45 11.55 -32.88
CA LEU A 81 5.68 11.25 -32.13
C LEU A 81 6.49 10.15 -32.82
N MET A 82 5.81 9.10 -33.32
CA MET A 82 6.44 7.98 -34.01
C MET A 82 7.00 8.37 -35.38
N GLU A 83 6.31 9.21 -36.16
CA GLU A 83 6.81 9.68 -37.46
C GLU A 83 8.09 10.48 -37.31
N LYS A 84 8.14 11.38 -36.32
CA LYS A 84 9.34 12.17 -36.01
C LYS A 84 10.50 11.28 -35.57
N MET A 85 10.25 10.30 -34.70
CA MET A 85 11.25 9.31 -34.28
C MET A 85 11.72 8.43 -35.45
N ASN A 86 10.80 7.93 -36.29
CA ASN A 86 11.12 7.01 -37.40
C ASN A 86 11.85 7.68 -38.57
N SER A 87 11.70 9.00 -38.74
CA SER A 87 12.46 9.77 -39.73
C SER A 87 13.98 9.73 -39.50
N GLN A 88 14.41 9.24 -38.34
CA GLN A 88 15.81 9.19 -37.90
C GLN A 88 16.50 7.83 -38.13
N GLY A 89 15.83 6.85 -38.76
CA GLY A 89 16.45 5.62 -39.24
C GLY A 89 16.78 4.59 -38.16
N HIS A 90 15.75 4.05 -37.50
CA HIS A 90 15.91 2.94 -36.56
C HIS A 90 15.83 1.57 -37.23
N THR A 91 16.84 0.74 -37.01
CA THR A 91 16.77 -0.70 -37.32
C THR A 91 16.22 -1.47 -36.11
N CYS A 92 15.04 -2.08 -36.26
CA CYS A 92 14.46 -2.96 -35.24
C CYS A 92 15.36 -4.19 -35.02
N ASN A 93 15.92 -4.33 -33.82
CA ASN A 93 16.72 -5.50 -33.46
C ASN A 93 15.81 -6.63 -32.97
N PRO A 94 15.69 -7.76 -33.70
CA PRO A 94 14.82 -8.87 -33.31
C PRO A 94 15.19 -9.49 -31.95
N ALA A 95 16.47 -9.43 -31.55
CA ALA A 95 16.91 -9.90 -30.23
C ALA A 95 16.35 -9.03 -29.09
N LEU A 96 16.18 -7.72 -29.32
CA LEU A 96 15.58 -6.80 -28.35
C LEU A 96 14.08 -7.07 -28.20
N SER A 97 13.38 -7.31 -29.32
CA SER A 97 11.95 -7.71 -29.31
C SER A 97 11.72 -9.01 -28.54
N GLN A 98 12.60 -10.00 -28.73
CA GLN A 98 12.53 -11.26 -27.97
C GLN A 98 12.75 -11.02 -26.47
N LEU A 99 13.67 -10.14 -26.12
CA LEU A 99 13.97 -9.84 -24.72
C LEU A 99 12.80 -9.11 -24.02
N TYR A 100 12.14 -8.16 -24.69
CA TYR A 100 10.91 -7.56 -24.18
C TYR A 100 9.80 -8.59 -23.99
N THR A 101 9.66 -9.54 -24.93
CA THR A 101 8.72 -10.66 -24.81
C THR A 101 9.02 -11.53 -23.58
N ASP A 102 10.30 -11.82 -23.32
CA ASP A 102 10.74 -12.60 -22.17
C ASP A 102 10.48 -11.86 -20.84
N VAL A 103 10.71 -10.54 -20.79
CA VAL A 103 10.36 -9.69 -19.63
C VAL A 103 8.86 -9.69 -19.38
N GLY A 104 8.05 -9.54 -20.43
CA GLY A 104 6.59 -9.61 -20.34
C GLY A 104 6.09 -10.97 -19.85
N ARG A 105 6.72 -12.07 -20.29
CA ARG A 105 6.43 -13.42 -19.78
C ARG A 105 6.75 -13.53 -18.29
N LEU A 106 7.93 -13.08 -17.86
CA LEU A 106 8.32 -13.12 -16.44
C LEU A 106 7.37 -12.30 -15.55
N ARG A 107 6.93 -11.11 -16.01
CA ARG A 107 5.92 -10.31 -15.30
C ARG A 107 4.61 -11.09 -15.11
N ARG A 108 4.12 -11.75 -16.17
CA ARG A 108 2.90 -12.59 -16.09
C ARG A 108 3.06 -13.79 -15.17
N GLU A 109 4.20 -14.48 -15.23
CA GLU A 109 4.48 -15.63 -14.34
C GLU A 109 4.43 -15.22 -12.87
N ARG A 110 5.00 -14.06 -12.51
CA ARG A 110 4.94 -13.52 -11.14
C ARG A 110 3.53 -13.22 -10.70
N HIS A 111 2.77 -12.53 -11.55
CA HIS A 111 1.39 -12.14 -11.23
C HIS A 111 0.48 -13.37 -11.04
N ASN A 112 0.58 -14.35 -11.95
CA ASN A 112 -0.20 -15.58 -11.84
C ASN A 112 0.17 -16.37 -10.58
N PHE A 113 1.46 -16.48 -10.28
CA PHE A 113 1.91 -17.13 -9.06
C PHE A 113 1.41 -16.41 -7.80
N GLU A 114 1.44 -15.08 -7.75
CA GLU A 114 0.93 -14.32 -6.61
C GLU A 114 -0.56 -14.58 -6.37
N LEU A 115 -1.38 -14.54 -7.43
CA LEU A 115 -2.81 -14.82 -7.35
C LEU A 115 -3.08 -16.26 -6.89
N ASP A 116 -2.40 -17.24 -7.49
CA ASP A 116 -2.54 -18.66 -7.15
C ASP A 116 -2.07 -18.92 -5.72
N PHE A 117 -0.97 -18.30 -5.30
CA PHE A 117 -0.44 -18.44 -3.95
C PHE A 117 -1.40 -17.85 -2.92
N GLN A 118 -1.88 -16.61 -3.12
CA GLN A 118 -2.83 -15.96 -2.20
C GLN A 118 -4.11 -16.77 -2.07
N LYS A 119 -4.68 -17.23 -3.20
CA LYS A 119 -5.89 -18.04 -3.20
C LYS A 119 -5.70 -19.35 -2.44
N ASN A 120 -4.70 -20.14 -2.81
CA ASN A 120 -4.43 -21.44 -2.18
C ASN A 120 -4.06 -21.31 -0.70
N PHE A 121 -3.28 -20.28 -0.35
CA PHE A 121 -2.90 -20.01 1.03
C PHE A 121 -4.12 -19.69 1.88
N ASN A 122 -5.01 -18.81 1.40
CA ASN A 122 -6.23 -18.43 2.13
C ASN A 122 -7.21 -19.61 2.29
N GLU A 123 -7.41 -20.40 1.24
CA GLU A 123 -8.27 -21.59 1.28
C GLU A 123 -7.77 -22.59 2.33
N ARG A 124 -6.49 -22.94 2.28
CA ARG A 124 -5.89 -23.90 3.23
C ARG A 124 -5.77 -23.33 4.63
N MET A 125 -5.46 -22.04 4.80
CA MET A 125 -5.44 -21.40 6.12
C MET A 125 -6.82 -21.46 6.77
N THR A 126 -7.89 -21.27 6.00
CA THR A 126 -9.27 -21.40 6.50
C THR A 126 -9.59 -22.83 6.96
N GLU A 127 -9.08 -23.85 6.27
CA GLU A 127 -9.20 -25.25 6.70
C GLU A 127 -8.37 -25.55 7.96
N PHE A 128 -7.17 -24.98 8.06
CA PHE A 128 -6.29 -25.11 9.21
C PHE A 128 -6.82 -24.37 10.43
N LEU A 129 -7.48 -23.22 10.30
CA LEU A 129 -8.13 -22.55 11.44
C LEU A 129 -9.34 -23.34 11.98
N LYS A 130 -9.91 -24.24 11.17
CA LYS A 130 -11.01 -25.14 11.56
C LYS A 130 -10.53 -26.47 12.15
N SER A 131 -9.23 -26.77 12.08
CA SER A 131 -8.64 -28.00 12.58
C SER A 131 -7.57 -27.68 13.61
N ASP A 132 -7.44 -28.46 14.68
CA ASP A 132 -6.45 -28.21 15.75
C ASP A 132 -5.02 -28.62 15.33
N ALA A 133 -4.69 -28.37 14.06
CA ALA A 133 -3.50 -28.85 13.37
C ALA A 133 -2.33 -27.85 13.50
N ASN A 134 -1.11 -28.36 13.32
CA ASN A 134 0.11 -27.57 13.50
C ASN A 134 0.32 -26.55 12.36
N ILE A 135 -0.29 -25.38 12.51
CA ILE A 135 -0.25 -24.23 11.58
C ILE A 135 1.19 -23.85 11.20
N ARG A 136 2.15 -24.02 12.13
CA ARG A 136 3.55 -23.61 11.92
C ARG A 136 4.22 -24.38 10.80
N ASN A 137 4.00 -25.69 10.70
CA ASN A 137 4.62 -26.51 9.65
C ASN A 137 4.05 -26.17 8.27
N PHE A 138 2.73 -25.99 8.18
CA PHE A 138 2.08 -25.56 6.95
C PHE A 138 2.59 -24.20 6.48
N VAL A 139 2.64 -23.20 7.37
CA VAL A 139 3.16 -21.86 7.04
C VAL A 139 4.61 -21.94 6.57
N ASN A 140 5.46 -22.73 7.23
CA ASN A 140 6.86 -22.89 6.82
C ASN A 140 6.99 -23.51 5.42
N GLU A 141 6.19 -24.54 5.10
CA GLU A 141 6.19 -25.16 3.77
C GLU A 141 5.74 -24.20 2.67
N GLU A 142 4.69 -23.42 2.90
CA GLU A 142 4.21 -22.45 1.90
C GLU A 142 5.19 -21.28 1.74
N LEU A 143 5.80 -20.79 2.83
CA LEU A 143 6.85 -19.76 2.76
C LEU A 143 8.09 -20.25 2.01
N GLU A 144 8.47 -21.52 2.14
CA GLU A 144 9.60 -22.08 1.39
C GLU A 144 9.30 -22.12 -0.12
N LYS A 145 8.09 -22.52 -0.52
CA LYS A 145 7.66 -22.48 -1.93
C LYS A 145 7.72 -21.07 -2.50
N LEU A 146 7.20 -20.09 -1.75
CA LEU A 146 7.27 -18.67 -2.10
C LEU A 146 8.72 -18.20 -2.25
N SER A 147 9.59 -18.54 -1.28
CA SER A 147 11.01 -18.18 -1.27
C SER A 147 11.75 -18.72 -2.51
N ILE A 148 11.54 -20.00 -2.85
CA ILE A 148 12.13 -20.63 -4.03
C ILE A 148 11.68 -19.92 -5.30
N PHE A 149 10.38 -19.64 -5.43
CA PHE A 149 9.84 -18.95 -6.60
C PHE A 149 10.39 -17.52 -6.74
N VAL A 150 10.40 -16.75 -5.65
CA VAL A 150 10.94 -15.39 -5.63
C VAL A 150 12.42 -15.38 -6.02
N ARG A 151 13.21 -16.33 -5.52
CA ARG A 151 14.63 -16.46 -5.89
C ARG A 151 14.79 -16.74 -7.39
N LYS A 152 14.07 -17.74 -7.92
CA LYS A 152 14.09 -18.07 -9.36
C LYS A 152 13.73 -16.87 -10.21
N CYS A 153 12.64 -16.18 -9.88
CA CYS A 153 12.18 -14.99 -10.58
C CYS A 153 13.21 -13.86 -10.55
N THR A 154 13.87 -13.66 -9.41
CA THR A 154 14.90 -12.64 -9.22
C THR A 154 16.14 -12.95 -10.06
N ASP A 155 16.58 -14.20 -10.09
CA ASP A 155 17.72 -14.63 -10.89
C ASP A 155 17.44 -14.52 -12.38
N CYS A 156 16.23 -14.91 -12.83
CA CYS A 156 15.78 -14.69 -14.21
C CYS A 156 15.78 -13.19 -14.57
N GLN A 157 15.29 -12.31 -13.70
CA GLN A 157 15.32 -10.86 -13.93
C GLN A 157 16.74 -10.33 -14.04
N LYS A 158 17.65 -10.73 -13.14
CA LYS A 158 19.07 -10.36 -13.22
C LYS A 158 19.69 -10.78 -14.55
N ALA A 159 19.41 -12.00 -15.01
CA ALA A 159 19.91 -12.49 -16.28
C ALA A 159 19.35 -11.72 -17.49
N LEU A 160 18.07 -11.36 -17.46
CA LEU A 160 17.43 -10.55 -18.51
C LEU A 160 17.99 -9.12 -18.54
N LEU A 161 18.14 -8.47 -17.39
CA LEU A 161 18.70 -7.13 -17.28
C LEU A 161 20.16 -7.08 -17.73
N ALA A 162 20.96 -8.10 -17.40
CA ALA A 162 22.35 -8.22 -17.86
C ALA A 162 22.46 -8.31 -19.39
N LYS A 163 21.48 -8.92 -20.06
CA LYS A 163 21.39 -8.99 -21.53
C LYS A 163 20.90 -7.67 -22.15
N LEU A 164 20.00 -6.96 -21.47
CA LEU A 164 19.45 -5.67 -21.92
C LEU A 164 20.51 -4.56 -21.91
N GLY A 165 21.37 -4.52 -20.88
CA GLY A 165 22.42 -3.51 -20.70
C GLY A 165 23.24 -3.22 -21.97
N PRO A 166 23.95 -4.20 -22.56
CA PRO A 166 24.74 -3.99 -23.77
C PRO A 166 23.89 -3.72 -25.02
N MET A 167 22.64 -4.19 -25.10
CA MET A 167 21.76 -3.92 -26.25
C MET A 167 21.20 -2.49 -26.24
N SER A 168 20.95 -1.93 -25.05
CA SER A 168 20.49 -0.53 -24.92
C SER A 168 21.55 0.48 -25.37
N ALA A 169 22.84 0.13 -25.25
CA ALA A 169 23.94 0.93 -25.78
C ALA A 169 23.99 0.96 -27.31
N CYS A 170 23.44 -0.05 -28.00
CA CYS A 170 23.31 -0.04 -29.47
C CYS A 170 22.13 0.80 -29.98
N VAL A 171 21.23 1.24 -29.09
CA VAL A 171 20.08 2.12 -29.42
C VAL A 171 20.37 3.58 -29.04
N ARG A 172 21.27 3.80 -28.07
CA ARG A 172 21.70 5.11 -27.58
C ARG A 172 22.68 5.80 -28.53
N GLU A 173 22.17 6.46 -29.56
CA GLU A 173 22.90 7.60 -30.14
C GLU A 173 22.07 8.87 -30.31
N ILE A 174 20.82 8.93 -29.84
CA ILE A 174 19.99 10.12 -30.11
C ILE A 174 19.31 10.60 -28.82
N ASN A 175 19.59 11.85 -28.45
CA ASN A 175 18.80 12.59 -27.46
C ASN A 175 17.46 12.97 -28.13
N ASP A 176 16.56 12.00 -28.25
CA ASP A 176 15.28 12.20 -28.92
C ASP A 176 14.24 12.70 -27.92
N VAL A 177 13.75 13.92 -28.15
CA VAL A 177 12.73 14.56 -27.31
C VAL A 177 11.44 13.74 -27.38
N GLU A 178 11.16 13.15 -28.53
CA GLU A 178 10.02 12.30 -28.82
C GLU A 178 10.08 10.95 -28.07
N GLU A 179 11.23 10.26 -28.03
CA GLU A 179 11.42 9.05 -27.22
C GLU A 179 11.22 9.34 -25.72
N THR A 180 11.69 10.50 -25.26
CA THR A 180 11.48 10.95 -23.87
C THR A 180 9.99 11.15 -23.59
N GLN A 181 9.25 11.79 -24.49
CA GLN A 181 7.81 11.98 -24.32
C GLN A 181 7.02 10.66 -24.35
N LEU A 182 7.38 9.71 -25.21
CA LEU A 182 6.77 8.38 -25.23
C LEU A 182 7.07 7.61 -23.94
N SER A 183 8.31 7.72 -23.44
CA SER A 183 8.71 7.12 -22.16
C SER A 183 7.95 7.72 -20.98
N ASP A 184 7.77 9.04 -20.96
CA ASP A 184 7.02 9.75 -19.92
C ASP A 184 5.53 9.36 -19.95
N LEU A 185 4.92 9.21 -21.12
CA LEU A 185 3.54 8.72 -21.27
C LEU A 185 3.41 7.27 -20.80
N LEU A 186 4.36 6.40 -21.14
CA LEU A 186 4.38 5.02 -20.67
C LEU A 186 4.53 4.95 -19.14
N PHE A 187 5.46 5.73 -18.57
CA PHE A 187 5.68 5.81 -17.13
C PHE A 187 4.44 6.33 -16.41
N ALA A 188 3.77 7.36 -16.95
CA ALA A 188 2.51 7.83 -16.41
C ALA A 188 1.43 6.75 -16.47
N ALA A 189 1.31 5.99 -17.57
CA ALA A 189 0.33 4.91 -17.65
C ALA A 189 0.57 3.79 -16.61
N GLU A 190 1.82 3.42 -16.35
CA GLU A 190 2.17 2.50 -15.26
C GLU A 190 1.89 3.11 -13.87
N THR A 191 2.25 4.38 -13.68
CA THR A 191 2.02 5.12 -12.42
C THR A 191 0.54 5.25 -12.10
N TYR A 192 -0.31 5.50 -13.10
CA TYR A 192 -1.76 5.57 -12.91
C TYR A 192 -2.33 4.26 -12.37
N LYS A 193 -1.89 3.12 -12.90
CA LYS A 193 -2.31 1.80 -12.40
C LYS A 193 -1.88 1.57 -10.95
N GLN A 194 -0.67 2.00 -10.59
CA GLN A 194 -0.18 1.90 -9.22
C GLN A 194 -0.99 2.81 -8.28
N LEU A 195 -1.24 4.07 -8.67
CA LEU A 195 -2.09 4.99 -7.91
C LEU A 195 -3.50 4.43 -7.69
N GLN A 196 -4.11 3.79 -8.69
CA GLN A 196 -5.42 3.15 -8.51
C GLN A 196 -5.38 2.03 -7.46
N TYR A 197 -4.33 1.21 -7.46
CA TYR A 197 -4.16 0.18 -6.45
C TYR A 197 -3.97 0.79 -5.06
N ASP A 198 -3.09 1.78 -4.94
CA ASP A 198 -2.77 2.43 -3.66
C ASP A 198 -3.97 3.18 -3.08
N LEU A 199 -4.75 3.89 -3.91
CA LEU A 199 -6.00 4.54 -3.50
C LEU A 199 -7.05 3.52 -3.03
N LYS A 200 -7.13 2.35 -3.67
CA LYS A 200 -8.04 1.29 -3.24
C LYS A 200 -7.63 0.73 -1.88
N GLN A 201 -6.34 0.50 -1.65
CA GLN A 201 -5.82 0.06 -0.35
C GLN A 201 -6.05 1.15 0.73
N GLY A 202 -5.80 2.42 0.39
CA GLY A 202 -6.06 3.55 1.27
C GLY A 202 -7.54 3.65 1.67
N ASN A 203 -8.47 3.49 0.73
CA ASN A 203 -9.90 3.50 1.04
C ASN A 203 -10.28 2.35 2.00
N MET A 204 -9.80 1.13 1.75
CA MET A 204 -10.03 0.00 2.66
C MET A 204 -9.45 0.26 4.06
N PHE A 205 -8.27 0.88 4.15
CA PHE A 205 -7.66 1.25 5.42
C PHE A 205 -8.52 2.27 6.19
N TYR A 206 -8.99 3.34 5.53
CA TYR A 206 -9.81 4.35 6.18
C TYR A 206 -11.20 3.83 6.57
N GLU A 207 -11.81 2.95 5.78
CA GLU A 207 -13.03 2.25 6.15
C GLU A 207 -12.85 1.41 7.43
N MET A 208 -11.75 0.66 7.52
CA MET A 208 -11.40 -0.10 8.73
C MET A 208 -11.24 0.83 9.94
N VAL A 209 -10.48 1.92 9.81
CA VAL A 209 -10.29 2.90 10.89
C VAL A 209 -11.62 3.51 11.34
N LEU A 210 -12.51 3.85 10.40
CA LEU A 210 -13.84 4.39 10.73
C LEU A 210 -14.69 3.39 11.52
N ARG A 211 -14.65 2.09 11.18
CA ARG A 211 -15.36 1.05 11.96
C ARG A 211 -14.84 0.97 13.40
N ILE A 212 -13.52 1.01 13.56
CA ILE A 212 -12.89 0.99 14.88
C ILE A 212 -13.28 2.22 15.70
N LEU A 213 -13.19 3.42 15.12
CA LEU A 213 -13.57 4.66 15.80
C LEU A 213 -15.05 4.69 16.18
N ARG A 214 -15.94 4.13 15.35
CA ARG A 214 -17.36 3.96 15.71
C ARG A 214 -17.52 3.05 16.91
N HIS A 215 -16.84 1.90 16.93
CA HIS A 215 -16.89 0.99 18.08
C HIS A 215 -16.41 1.69 19.36
N PHE A 216 -15.26 2.38 19.30
CA PHE A 216 -14.77 3.20 20.40
C PHE A 216 -15.79 4.22 20.89
N SER A 217 -16.45 4.93 19.97
CA SER A 217 -17.48 5.91 20.31
C SER A 217 -18.67 5.26 21.02
N LEU A 218 -19.10 4.07 20.59
CA LEU A 218 -20.18 3.33 21.24
C LEU A 218 -19.79 2.86 22.65
N THR A 219 -18.59 2.31 22.81
CA THR A 219 -18.05 1.92 24.13
C THR A 219 -17.95 3.13 25.07
N LEU A 220 -17.50 4.28 24.54
CA LEU A 220 -17.45 5.55 25.27
C LEU A 220 -18.84 5.96 25.77
N THR A 221 -19.84 5.98 24.89
CA THR A 221 -21.23 6.31 25.25
C THR A 221 -21.78 5.36 26.30
N GLN A 222 -21.59 4.04 26.15
CA GLN A 222 -22.01 3.06 27.16
C GLN A 222 -21.34 3.31 28.52
N VAL A 223 -20.06 3.67 28.53
CA VAL A 223 -19.33 4.01 29.76
C VAL A 223 -19.87 5.30 30.39
N GLU A 224 -20.24 6.31 29.58
CA GLU A 224 -20.88 7.55 30.05
C GLU A 224 -22.32 7.34 30.55
N GLU A 225 -23.10 6.47 29.93
CA GLU A 225 -24.43 6.11 30.42
C GLU A 225 -24.34 5.37 31.76
N ASN A 226 -23.38 4.45 31.88
CA ASN A 226 -23.07 3.77 33.15
C ASN A 226 -22.53 4.74 34.24
N ARG A 227 -21.94 5.89 33.86
CA ARG A 227 -21.54 6.97 34.80
C ARG A 227 -22.74 7.59 35.50
N ALA A 228 -23.85 7.79 34.79
CA ALA A 228 -25.06 8.37 35.35
C ALA A 228 -25.67 7.47 36.44
N GLU A 229 -25.34 6.18 36.42
CA GLU A 229 -25.82 5.18 37.39
C GLU A 229 -24.79 4.85 38.49
N ASN A 230 -23.49 5.07 38.28
CA ASN A 230 -22.44 4.72 39.25
C ASN A 230 -21.34 5.81 39.37
N ILE A 231 -21.57 6.78 40.25
CA ILE A 231 -20.66 7.92 40.51
C ILE A 231 -19.35 7.51 41.23
N ASP A 232 -19.31 6.35 41.89
CA ASP A 232 -18.19 5.94 42.76
C ASP A 232 -17.21 4.92 42.15
N ASN A 233 -17.22 4.73 40.83
CA ASN A 233 -16.40 3.68 40.21
C ASN A 233 -15.00 4.19 39.81
N ALA A 234 -13.96 3.78 40.54
CA ALA A 234 -12.55 4.16 40.28
C ALA A 234 -12.06 3.79 38.85
N ALA A 235 -12.69 2.79 38.24
CA ALA A 235 -12.60 2.43 36.83
C ALA A 235 -12.86 3.60 35.87
N PHE A 236 -13.90 4.37 36.18
CA PHE A 236 -14.41 5.45 35.36
C PHE A 236 -13.52 6.69 35.47
N ALA A 237 -13.05 7.03 36.67
CA ALA A 237 -12.10 8.11 36.88
C ALA A 237 -10.76 7.88 36.14
N ALA A 238 -10.28 6.64 36.10
CA ALA A 238 -9.06 6.26 35.37
C ALA A 238 -9.19 6.41 33.84
N PHE A 239 -10.40 6.32 33.32
CA PHE A 239 -10.73 6.44 31.90
C PHE A 239 -11.04 7.89 31.48
N VAL A 240 -11.64 8.72 32.34
CA VAL A 240 -11.78 10.16 32.06
C VAL A 240 -10.42 10.86 32.06
N ASN A 241 -9.55 10.54 33.02
CA ASN A 241 -8.17 11.04 33.02
C ASN A 241 -7.39 10.62 31.75
N LEU A 242 -7.76 9.48 31.13
CA LEU A 242 -7.16 8.99 29.89
C LEU A 242 -7.59 9.84 28.67
N LEU A 243 -8.82 10.34 28.65
CA LEU A 243 -9.30 11.23 27.60
C LEU A 243 -8.68 12.63 27.70
N ASP A 244 -8.54 13.16 28.92
CA ASP A 244 -7.88 14.46 29.16
C ASP A 244 -6.38 14.41 28.79
N GLU A 245 -5.69 13.31 29.10
CA GLU A 245 -4.29 13.08 28.74
C GLU A 245 -4.09 12.89 27.21
N LEU A 246 -5.13 12.48 26.48
CA LEU A 246 -5.12 12.39 25.01
C LEU A 246 -5.44 13.72 24.32
N LEU A 247 -6.09 14.65 25.01
CA LEU A 247 -6.40 16.01 24.53
C LEU A 247 -5.25 16.99 24.80
N ASP A 248 -4.38 16.71 25.76
CA ASP A 248 -3.24 17.56 26.15
C ASP A 248 -1.96 17.30 25.33
N ASP A 249 -2.10 16.97 24.04
CA ASP A 249 -1.01 17.12 23.08
C ASP A 249 -0.95 18.60 22.65
N SER A 250 -0.33 19.41 23.50
CA SER A 250 0.44 20.58 23.05
C SER A 250 1.24 20.20 21.80
N PRO A 251 1.42 21.09 20.81
CA PRO A 251 2.24 20.82 19.64
C PRO A 251 3.71 20.80 20.08
N ASP A 252 4.15 19.71 20.68
CA ASP A 252 5.56 19.48 20.94
C ASP A 252 6.25 19.26 19.59
N ASP A 253 7.15 20.20 19.29
CA ASP A 253 8.08 20.17 18.18
C ASP A 253 8.67 18.76 18.00
N PRO A 254 8.90 18.32 16.75
CA PRO A 254 9.51 17.03 16.50
C PRO A 254 10.87 16.95 17.21
N PRO A 255 11.20 15.81 17.85
CA PRO A 255 12.51 15.64 18.46
C PRO A 255 13.56 15.81 17.36
N ALA A 256 14.44 16.79 17.56
CA ALA A 256 15.64 16.93 16.76
C ALA A 256 16.42 15.60 16.82
N GLY A 257 16.45 14.89 15.69
CA GLY A 257 17.29 13.72 15.50
C GLY A 257 16.57 12.38 15.58
N THR A 258 15.84 12.03 14.51
CA THR A 258 15.84 10.66 14.00
C THR A 258 15.81 10.73 12.48
N ASP A 259 16.81 10.09 11.88
CA ASP A 259 17.15 10.14 10.47
C ASP A 259 15.93 9.98 9.55
N ALA A 260 15.64 11.06 8.83
CA ALA A 260 14.99 10.95 7.54
C ALA A 260 15.85 10.02 6.68
N LEU A 261 15.27 8.87 6.30
CA LEU A 261 15.81 8.05 5.21
C LEU A 261 15.74 8.87 3.93
N SER A 262 16.77 9.68 3.76
CA SER A 262 17.08 10.47 2.60
C SER A 262 17.48 9.49 1.50
N PHE A 263 16.53 9.07 0.67
CA PHE A 263 16.86 8.46 -0.61
C PHE A 263 17.43 9.55 -1.52
N HIS A 264 18.73 9.80 -1.42
CA HIS A 264 19.48 10.57 -2.39
C HIS A 264 19.51 9.82 -3.73
N LEU A 265 18.57 10.12 -4.62
CA LEU A 265 18.78 9.93 -6.05
C LEU A 265 19.69 11.05 -6.55
N ASN A 266 20.96 10.69 -6.67
CA ASN A 266 22.03 11.51 -7.21
C ASN A 266 21.79 11.73 -8.73
N ARG A 267 21.05 12.79 -9.11
CA ARG A 267 20.97 13.25 -10.50
C ARG A 267 21.79 14.53 -10.61
N LYS A 268 23.06 14.38 -11.01
CA LYS A 268 23.91 15.50 -11.42
C LYS A 268 23.21 16.28 -12.54
N SER A 269 22.79 17.48 -12.23
CA SER A 269 22.53 18.56 -13.18
C SER A 269 23.88 19.13 -13.62
N ASN A 270 24.29 18.83 -14.86
CA ASN A 270 25.22 19.69 -15.57
C ASN A 270 24.41 20.85 -16.16
N GLN A 271 24.66 22.07 -15.70
CA GLN A 271 24.40 23.27 -16.47
C GLN A 271 25.68 24.08 -16.55
N SER A 272 25.99 24.48 -17.79
CA SER A 272 27.10 25.30 -18.30
C SER A 272 28.45 24.61 -18.45
#